data_AF-K1TUC7-F1
#
_entry.id   AF-K1TUC7-F1
#
_cell.length_a   1.000
_cell.length_b   1.000
_cell.length_c   1.000
_cell.angle_alpha   90.00
_cell.angle_beta   90.00
_cell.angle_gamma   90.00
#
_symmetry.space_group_name_H-M   'P 1'
#
loop_
_entity.id
_entity.type
_entity.pdbx_description
1 polymer ?
#
loop_
_entity_poly.entity_id
_entity_poly.type
_entity_poly.pdbx_seq_one_letter_code
_entity_poly.pdbx_strand_id
1 'polypeptide(L)'
;MKFSKKLKSILFFALVLVVLLSSVVFADNETPITKADNEAGIMLVDENLEATSNVVSKTLYLANSSVTIDYPVEGNVFVMAQDLTISGNISGNVFALAQNLKIETTGSINSTLFVCAENVTIDGTVSDVFSISSNLTINNNA
;
A
#
# COMPACT_ATOMS: atom_id res chain seq x y z
N MET A 1 -14.98 -41.24 6.59
CA MET A 1 -15.38 -40.69 5.27
C MET A 1 -14.12 -40.55 4.40
N LYS A 2 -14.05 -41.12 3.18
CA LYS A 2 -12.87 -41.01 2.31
C LYS A 2 -12.97 -39.74 1.45
N PHE A 3 -12.08 -38.76 1.67
CA PHE A 3 -12.00 -37.54 0.86
C PHE A 3 -11.42 -37.83 -0.55
N SER A 4 -12.02 -37.24 -1.59
CA SER A 4 -11.57 -37.37 -2.98
C SER A 4 -10.21 -36.69 -3.19
N LYS A 5 -9.41 -37.16 -4.16
CA LYS A 5 -8.08 -36.57 -4.44
C LYS A 5 -8.15 -35.07 -4.73
N LYS A 6 -9.21 -34.61 -5.41
CA LYS A 6 -9.45 -33.19 -5.70
C LYS A 6 -9.71 -32.37 -4.44
N LEU A 7 -10.53 -32.89 -3.53
CA LEU A 7 -10.86 -32.21 -2.27
C LEU A 7 -9.63 -32.09 -1.36
N LYS A 8 -8.75 -33.11 -1.34
CA LYS A 8 -7.47 -33.03 -0.63
C LYS A 8 -6.54 -31.95 -1.19
N SER A 9 -6.48 -31.81 -2.52
CA SER A 9 -5.66 -30.78 -3.17
C SER A 9 -6.17 -29.37 -2.84
N ILE A 10 -7.49 -29.17 -2.87
CA ILE A 10 -8.11 -27.88 -2.51
C ILE A 10 -7.84 -27.56 -1.04
N LEU A 11 -8.02 -28.53 -0.14
CA LEU A 11 -7.77 -28.34 1.28
C LEU A 11 -6.29 -28.05 1.57
N PHE A 12 -5.37 -28.65 0.81
CA PHE A 12 -3.94 -28.36 0.90
C PHE A 12 -3.62 -26.92 0.48
N PHE A 13 -4.14 -26.45 -0.66
CA PHE A 13 -3.94 -25.07 -1.09
C PHE A 13 -4.59 -24.06 -0.15
N ALA A 14 -5.78 -24.35 0.37
CA ALA A 14 -6.44 -23.51 1.37
C ALA A 14 -5.62 -23.43 2.67
N LEU A 15 -5.05 -24.54 3.13
CA LEU A 15 -4.18 -24.58 4.30
C LEU A 15 -2.89 -23.77 4.07
N VAL A 16 -2.25 -23.93 2.91
CA VAL A 16 -1.07 -23.14 2.53
C VAL A 16 -1.39 -21.65 2.50
N LEU A 17 -2.55 -21.27 1.95
CA LEU A 17 -2.99 -19.87 1.91
C LEU A 17 -3.21 -19.30 3.32
N VAL A 18 -3.82 -20.06 4.24
CA VAL A 18 -4.01 -19.64 5.64
C VAL A 18 -2.67 -19.45 6.36
N VAL A 19 -1.67 -20.31 6.10
CA VAL A 19 -0.32 -20.18 6.66
C VAL A 19 0.42 -18.96 6.11
N LEU A 20 0.23 -18.63 4.83
CA LEU A 20 0.86 -17.46 4.21
C LEU A 20 0.23 -16.13 4.67
N LEU A 21 -1.03 -16.14 5.12
CA LEU A 21 -1.75 -14.96 5.58
C LEU A 21 -1.69 -14.75 7.11
N SER A 22 -1.17 -15.71 7.88
CA SER A 22 -1.03 -15.53 9.33
C SER A 22 0.19 -14.68 9.65
N SER A 23 -0.03 -13.39 9.92
CA SER A 23 0.96 -12.45 10.42
C SER A 23 1.25 -12.68 11.91
N VAL A 24 1.96 -13.77 12.25
CA VAL A 24 2.50 -13.96 13.61
C VAL A 24 3.87 -13.28 13.68
N VAL A 25 3.92 -12.13 14.35
CA VAL A 25 5.17 -11.44 14.71
C VAL A 25 5.40 -11.69 16.21
N PHE A 26 6.51 -12.35 16.55
CA PHE A 26 7.01 -12.39 17.92
C PHE A 26 7.99 -11.21 18.08
N ALA A 27 7.46 -10.02 18.33
CA ALA A 27 8.26 -8.89 18.77
C ALA A 27 8.53 -9.09 20.27
N ASP A 28 9.79 -9.32 20.63
CA ASP A 28 10.21 -9.27 22.02
C ASP A 28 10.18 -7.78 22.45
N ASN A 29 9.74 -7.49 23.68
CA ASN A 29 9.53 -6.11 24.11
C ASN A 29 10.87 -5.36 24.13
N GLU A 30 11.08 -4.47 23.16
CA GLU A 30 12.30 -3.71 23.01
C GLU A 30 12.53 -2.77 24.22
N THR A 31 13.79 -2.72 24.65
CA THR A 31 14.32 -1.73 25.61
C THR A 31 14.24 -0.30 25.04
N PRO A 32 14.30 0.76 25.87
CA PRO A 32 14.12 2.14 25.39
C PRO A 32 15.16 2.50 24.32
N ILE A 33 14.68 2.92 23.16
CA ILE A 33 15.47 3.19 21.97
C ILE A 33 16.25 4.49 22.14
N THR A 34 17.57 4.41 22.36
CA THR A 34 18.48 5.52 22.05
C THR A 34 18.63 5.60 20.53
N LYS A 35 18.36 6.78 19.96
CA LYS A 35 18.50 7.07 18.52
C LYS A 35 19.85 6.58 18.02
N ALA A 36 19.83 5.65 17.08
CA ALA A 36 20.98 5.23 16.32
C ALA A 36 20.61 5.13 14.85
N ASP A 37 21.58 5.55 14.05
CA ASP A 37 21.51 5.87 12.65
C ASP A 37 21.63 4.56 11.83
N ASN A 38 21.07 4.58 10.61
CA ASN A 38 21.24 3.63 9.50
C ASN A 38 20.13 2.61 9.21
N GLU A 39 19.71 2.68 7.94
CA GLU A 39 19.25 1.64 6.99
C GLU A 39 18.05 0.74 7.31
N ALA A 40 17.12 0.71 6.34
CA ALA A 40 15.96 -0.19 6.22
C ALA A 40 14.91 -0.12 7.35
N GLY A 41 14.53 1.07 7.78
CA GLY A 41 13.41 1.24 8.72
C GLY A 41 12.04 1.11 8.05
N ILE A 42 11.41 -0.07 8.14
CA ILE A 42 9.96 -0.28 7.98
C ILE A 42 9.26 0.70 8.93
N MET A 43 8.50 1.66 8.39
CA MET A 43 7.66 2.51 9.22
C MET A 43 6.32 1.79 9.42
N LEU A 44 6.19 1.05 10.52
CA LEU A 44 4.87 0.79 11.08
C LEU A 44 4.45 2.12 11.70
N VAL A 45 3.47 2.79 11.13
CA VAL A 45 2.97 4.07 11.66
C VAL A 45 2.31 3.78 13.00
N ASP A 46 3.02 4.09 14.08
CA ASP A 46 2.48 4.20 15.43
C ASP A 46 1.59 5.46 15.48
N GLU A 47 0.42 5.35 16.10
CA GLU A 47 -0.70 6.29 16.04
C GLU A 47 -0.45 7.62 16.80
N ASN A 48 0.83 7.97 17.07
CA ASN A 48 1.18 9.11 17.92
C ASN A 48 2.51 9.78 17.56
N LEU A 49 2.79 9.98 16.26
CA LEU A 49 3.95 10.74 15.82
C LEU A 49 3.65 12.25 15.73
N GLU A 50 4.05 13.00 16.77
CA GLU A 50 4.17 14.45 16.70
C GLU A 50 5.24 14.83 15.67
N ALA A 51 4.78 15.14 14.46
CA ALA A 51 5.61 15.43 13.31
C ALA A 51 6.21 16.84 13.38
N THR A 52 7.54 16.92 13.50
CA THR A 52 8.30 18.15 13.22
C THR A 52 8.77 18.25 11.77
N SER A 53 8.31 17.34 10.90
CA SER A 53 8.24 17.50 9.44
C SER A 53 7.31 16.41 8.88
N ASN A 54 6.17 16.79 8.29
CA ASN A 54 5.15 15.86 7.74
C ASN A 54 5.59 15.17 6.43
N VAL A 55 6.89 15.03 6.17
CA VAL A 55 7.41 14.50 4.91
C VAL A 55 8.08 13.16 5.14
N VAL A 56 7.66 12.15 4.37
CA VAL A 56 8.33 10.85 4.36
C VAL A 56 9.43 10.86 3.30
N SER A 57 10.68 11.10 3.70
CA SER A 57 11.83 11.15 2.77
C SER A 57 12.45 9.78 2.43
N LYS A 58 11.64 8.71 2.45
CA LYS A 58 12.07 7.33 2.17
C LYS A 58 10.92 6.53 1.54
N THR A 59 11.20 5.30 1.10
CA THR A 59 10.16 4.39 0.63
C THR A 59 9.11 4.13 1.72
N LEU A 60 7.85 4.26 1.35
CA LEU A 60 6.69 4.06 2.23
C LEU A 60 6.04 2.71 1.93
N TYR A 61 5.72 1.95 2.98
CA TYR A 61 5.01 0.67 2.90
C TYR A 61 3.75 0.74 3.76
N LEU A 62 2.58 0.49 3.18
CA LEU A 62 1.29 0.55 3.87
C LEU A 62 0.44 -0.68 3.53
N ALA A 63 -0.21 -1.25 4.55
CA ALA A 63 -1.15 -2.35 4.37
C ALA A 63 -2.28 -2.25 5.40
N ASN A 64 -3.48 -1.90 4.96
CA ASN A 64 -4.67 -1.81 5.81
C ASN A 64 -5.94 -1.90 4.96
N SER A 65 -7.11 -2.14 5.54
CA SER A 65 -8.37 -2.18 4.78
C SER A 65 -8.67 -0.84 4.09
N SER A 66 -8.40 0.27 4.77
CA SER A 66 -8.52 1.62 4.22
C SER A 66 -7.22 2.37 4.44
N VAL A 67 -6.67 2.98 3.39
CA VAL A 67 -5.44 3.77 3.43
C VAL A 67 -5.67 5.14 2.79
N THR A 68 -5.28 6.19 3.50
CA THR A 68 -5.23 7.56 2.98
C THR A 68 -3.78 8.05 3.02
N ILE A 69 -3.29 8.57 1.91
CA ILE A 69 -1.98 9.24 1.80
C ILE A 69 -2.25 10.71 1.46
N ASP A 70 -2.31 11.56 2.49
CA ASP A 70 -2.60 12.99 2.41
C ASP A 70 -1.40 13.89 2.77
N TYR A 71 -0.21 13.29 2.85
CA TYR A 71 1.05 13.95 3.15
C TYR A 71 2.09 13.72 2.04
N PRO A 72 3.12 14.59 1.91
CA PRO A 72 4.17 14.42 0.93
C PRO A 72 5.04 13.18 1.19
N VAL A 73 5.35 12.44 0.13
CA VAL A 73 6.28 11.29 0.14
C VAL A 73 7.38 11.52 -0.88
N GLU A 74 8.61 11.71 -0.42
CA GLU A 74 9.79 11.87 -1.28
C GLU A 74 10.45 10.50 -1.55
N GLY A 75 9.69 9.57 -2.10
CA GLY A 75 10.13 8.20 -2.32
C GLY A 75 9.09 7.35 -3.05
N ASN A 76 9.38 6.06 -3.17
CA ASN A 76 8.42 5.10 -3.72
C ASN A 76 7.37 4.72 -2.65
N VAL A 77 6.19 4.33 -3.08
CA VAL A 77 5.11 3.83 -2.22
C VAL A 77 4.74 2.42 -2.64
N PHE A 78 4.69 1.50 -1.68
CA PHE A 78 4.10 0.17 -1.83
C PHE A 78 2.89 0.09 -0.92
N VAL A 79 1.72 -0.12 -1.49
CA VAL A 79 0.47 -0.05 -0.75
C VAL A 79 -0.50 -1.16 -1.13
N MET A 80 -1.09 -1.79 -0.12
CA MET A 80 -2.16 -2.76 -0.27
C MET A 80 -3.37 -2.32 0.56
N ALA A 81 -4.52 -2.16 -0.06
CA ALA A 81 -5.75 -1.80 0.64
C ALA A 81 -7.01 -2.37 -0.01
N GLN A 82 -8.15 -2.30 0.68
CA GLN A 82 -9.44 -2.39 0.00
C GLN A 82 -9.76 -1.03 -0.64
N ASP A 83 -9.69 0.03 0.16
CA ASP A 83 -9.91 1.40 -0.28
C ASP A 83 -8.62 2.22 -0.12
N LEU A 84 -8.11 2.77 -1.23
CA LEU A 84 -6.91 3.59 -1.27
C LEU A 84 -7.26 4.97 -1.81
N THR A 85 -7.01 6.00 -0.99
CA THR A 85 -7.14 7.41 -1.39
C THR A 85 -5.77 8.10 -1.34
N ILE A 86 -5.39 8.77 -2.43
CA ILE A 86 -4.16 9.55 -2.51
C ILE A 86 -4.54 11.01 -2.81
N SER A 87 -4.21 11.90 -1.88
CA SER A 87 -4.41 13.35 -1.99
C SER A 87 -3.13 14.15 -1.74
N GLY A 88 -2.07 13.50 -1.26
CA GLY A 88 -0.72 14.06 -1.13
C GLY A 88 0.13 13.93 -2.40
N ASN A 89 1.29 14.59 -2.39
CA ASN A 89 2.27 14.55 -3.48
C ASN A 89 3.32 13.44 -3.25
N ILE A 90 3.46 12.54 -4.21
CA ILE A 90 4.42 11.43 -4.20
C ILE A 90 5.44 11.69 -5.32
N SER A 91 6.72 11.84 -4.95
CA SER A 91 7.77 12.11 -5.94
C SER A 91 8.22 10.86 -6.70
N GLY A 92 8.10 9.67 -6.10
CA GLY A 92 8.54 8.40 -6.67
C GLY A 92 7.41 7.58 -7.30
N ASN A 93 7.68 6.30 -7.51
CA ASN A 93 6.72 5.35 -8.09
C ASN A 93 5.73 4.85 -7.04
N VAL A 94 4.51 4.54 -7.47
CA VAL A 94 3.48 3.93 -6.62
C VAL A 94 3.17 2.54 -7.13
N PHE A 95 3.30 1.54 -6.26
CA PHE A 95 2.91 0.16 -6.49
C PHE A 95 1.69 -0.13 -5.62
N ALA A 96 0.51 -0.19 -6.24
CA ALA A 96 -0.77 -0.28 -5.54
C ALA A 96 -1.51 -1.58 -5.88
N LEU A 97 -1.98 -2.26 -4.84
CA LEU A 97 -3.01 -3.30 -4.93
C LEU A 97 -4.22 -2.82 -4.14
N ALA A 98 -5.35 -2.60 -4.81
CA ALA A 98 -6.56 -2.06 -4.19
C ALA A 98 -7.83 -2.77 -4.68
N GLN A 99 -8.96 -2.66 -3.97
CA GLN A 99 -10.25 -2.84 -4.63
C GLN A 99 -10.64 -1.53 -5.34
N ASN A 100 -10.58 -0.43 -4.59
CA ASN A 100 -10.88 0.92 -5.08
C ASN A 100 -9.66 1.82 -4.86
N LEU A 101 -9.12 2.37 -5.95
CA LEU A 101 -8.11 3.44 -5.92
C LEU A 101 -8.76 4.74 -6.38
N LYS A 102 -8.61 5.79 -5.58
CA LYS A 102 -8.90 7.17 -5.97
C LYS A 102 -7.69 8.06 -5.76
N ILE A 103 -7.22 8.70 -6.83
CA ILE A 103 -6.26 9.81 -6.75
C ILE A 103 -7.09 11.09 -6.86
N GLU A 104 -7.21 11.81 -5.76
CA GLU A 104 -7.97 13.07 -5.67
C GLU A 104 -7.33 14.17 -6.52
N THR A 105 -8.06 15.24 -6.82
CA THR A 105 -7.56 16.39 -7.61
C THR A 105 -6.30 17.04 -7.02
N THR A 106 -6.11 16.96 -5.70
CA THR A 106 -4.90 17.48 -5.02
C THR A 106 -3.74 16.48 -5.03
N GLY A 107 -4.00 15.21 -5.30
CA GLY A 107 -3.00 14.15 -5.31
C GLY A 107 -2.16 14.20 -6.57
N SER A 108 -0.86 13.97 -6.41
CA SER A 108 0.06 13.89 -7.54
C SER A 108 1.05 12.75 -7.38
N ILE A 109 1.31 12.03 -8.46
CA ILE A 109 2.37 11.05 -8.58
C ILE A 109 3.29 11.53 -9.70
N ASN A 110 4.45 12.08 -9.33
CA ASN A 110 5.37 12.71 -10.29
C ASN A 110 6.13 11.70 -11.16
N SER A 111 5.95 10.41 -10.89
CA SER A 111 6.54 9.28 -11.61
C SER A 111 5.43 8.31 -12.07
N THR A 112 5.68 7.00 -12.01
CA THR A 112 4.80 5.97 -12.52
C THR A 112 3.88 5.37 -11.44
N LEU A 113 2.59 5.20 -11.77
CA LEU A 113 1.64 4.38 -11.04
C LEU A 113 1.56 2.97 -11.66
N PHE A 114 1.91 1.95 -10.89
CA PHE A 114 1.65 0.55 -11.17
C PHE A 114 0.49 0.09 -10.29
N VAL A 115 -0.68 -0.16 -10.87
CA VAL A 115 -1.89 -0.50 -10.11
C VAL A 115 -2.56 -1.78 -10.59
N CYS A 116 -2.96 -2.61 -9.64
CA CYS A 116 -3.93 -3.69 -9.82
C CYS A 116 -5.14 -3.40 -8.93
N ALA A 117 -6.30 -3.09 -9.52
CA ALA A 117 -7.51 -2.78 -8.75
C ALA A 117 -8.82 -3.09 -9.48
N GLU A 118 -9.95 -3.20 -8.77
CA GLU A 118 -11.25 -3.32 -9.43
C GLU A 118 -11.63 -1.98 -10.08
N ASN A 119 -11.55 -0.90 -9.31
CA ASN A 119 -11.92 0.45 -9.73
C ASN A 119 -10.74 1.41 -9.53
N VAL A 120 -10.35 2.14 -10.58
CA VAL A 120 -9.33 3.18 -10.55
C VAL A 120 -9.94 4.49 -11.04
N THR A 121 -9.91 5.52 -10.20
CA THR A 121 -10.30 6.89 -10.57
C THR A 121 -9.12 7.83 -10.36
N ILE A 122 -8.75 8.57 -11.39
CA ILE A 122 -7.66 9.54 -11.38
C ILE A 122 -8.24 10.92 -11.67
N ASP A 123 -8.35 11.74 -10.63
CA ASP A 123 -8.77 13.14 -10.68
C ASP A 123 -7.59 14.12 -10.59
N GLY A 124 -6.49 13.69 -9.97
CA GLY A 124 -5.22 14.42 -9.87
C GLY A 124 -4.20 13.95 -10.91
N THR A 125 -2.96 14.42 -10.81
CA THR A 125 -1.96 14.21 -11.88
C THR A 125 -1.11 12.98 -11.67
N VAL A 126 -0.90 12.18 -12.74
CA VAL A 126 0.04 11.05 -12.73
C VAL A 126 0.84 11.06 -14.02
N SER A 127 2.17 11.05 -13.94
CA SER A 127 3.03 11.12 -15.13
C SER A 127 2.83 9.91 -16.06
N ASP A 128 2.89 8.69 -15.52
CA ASP A 128 2.70 7.45 -16.27
C ASP A 128 1.80 6.47 -15.51
N VAL A 129 0.91 5.77 -16.21
CA VAL A 129 -0.03 4.81 -15.61
C VAL A 129 0.08 3.44 -16.29
N PHE A 130 0.38 2.41 -15.50
CA PHE A 130 0.23 1.01 -15.85
C PHE A 130 -0.86 0.39 -14.98
N SER A 131 -2.01 0.11 -15.57
CA SER A 131 -3.20 -0.37 -14.85
C SER A 131 -3.65 -1.73 -15.33
N ILE A 132 -3.92 -2.61 -14.36
CA ILE A 132 -4.77 -3.78 -14.53
C ILE A 132 -6.03 -3.50 -13.71
N SER A 133 -7.12 -3.12 -14.38
CA SER A 133 -8.37 -2.82 -13.69
C SER A 133 -9.61 -3.22 -14.47
N SER A 134 -10.72 -3.39 -13.75
CA SER A 134 -12.03 -3.61 -14.37
C SER A 134 -12.59 -2.29 -14.89
N ASN A 135 -12.44 -1.22 -14.11
CA ASN A 135 -12.85 0.13 -14.46
C ASN A 135 -11.69 1.11 -14.25
N LEU A 136 -11.31 1.82 -15.31
CA LEU A 136 -10.33 2.90 -15.27
C LEU A 136 -10.99 4.20 -15.75
N THR A 137 -11.04 5.20 -14.88
CA THR A 137 -11.50 6.55 -15.18
C THR A 137 -10.35 7.53 -14.97
N ILE A 138 -10.01 8.27 -16.03
CA ILE A 138 -9.02 9.36 -16.00
C ILE A 138 -9.79 10.62 -16.40
N ASN A 139 -9.94 11.55 -15.45
CA ASN A 139 -10.70 12.77 -15.68
C ASN A 139 -9.84 13.85 -16.34
N ASN A 140 -10.46 14.83 -17.02
CA ASN A 140 -9.78 15.82 -17.87
C ASN A 140 -8.69 16.68 -17.20
N ASN A 141 -8.51 16.59 -15.87
CA ASN A 141 -7.51 17.32 -15.10
C ASN A 141 -6.31 16.44 -14.65
N ALA A 142 -6.30 15.17 -15.06
CA ALA A 142 -5.29 14.19 -14.69
C ALA A 142 -4.10 14.13 -15.66
#